data_AF-A0A7C3YLE1-F1
#
_entry.id   AF-A0A7C3YLE1-F1
#
_cell.length_a   1.000
_cell.length_b   1.000
_cell.length_c   1.000
_cell.angle_alpha   90.00
_cell.angle_beta   90.00
_cell.angle_gamma   90.00
#
_symmetry.space_group_name_H-M   'P 1'
#
loop_
_entity.id
_entity.type
_entity.pdbx_description
1 polymer ?
#
loop_
_entity_poly.entity_id
_entity_poly.type
_entity_poly.pdbx_seq_one_letter_code
_entity_poly.pdbx_strand_id
1 'polypeptide(L)'
;MEQKMQNKIYYRSIPIFPYIKKHAHASTIVELSNGDLLSAWFQGSGERQADDVLIMGSRLRKGKSEWSKRFVMADVPGFPDINPVLFFDTQDRLWLVWYTVIAHQWDTSLLMYRISK
;
A
#
# COMPACT_ATOMS: atom_id res chain seq x y z
N MET A 1 13.49 -23.13 35.91
CA MET A 1 13.02 -23.74 34.65
C MET A 1 12.96 -22.65 33.60
N GLU A 2 14.07 -22.40 32.92
CA GLU A 2 14.15 -21.43 31.82
C GLU A 2 13.82 -22.16 30.52
N GLN A 3 12.62 -21.93 29.98
CA GLN A 3 12.31 -22.33 28.61
C GLN A 3 13.12 -21.44 27.68
N LYS A 4 14.22 -21.98 27.14
CA LYS A 4 14.94 -21.40 26.00
C LYS A 4 13.92 -21.17 24.88
N MET A 5 13.58 -19.91 24.61
CA MET A 5 12.86 -19.54 23.39
C MET A 5 13.75 -19.91 22.22
N GLN A 6 13.44 -21.06 21.61
CA GLN A 6 14.10 -21.52 20.42
C GLN A 6 13.63 -20.57 19.29
N ASN A 7 14.54 -19.72 18.81
CA ASN A 7 14.30 -18.79 17.71
C ASN A 7 13.93 -19.59 16.45
N LYS A 8 12.64 -19.92 16.31
CA LYS A 8 12.08 -20.57 15.14
C LYS A 8 12.01 -19.52 14.04
N ILE A 9 12.79 -19.70 12.99
CA ILE A 9 12.71 -18.86 11.79
C ILE A 9 11.28 -18.97 11.26
N TYR A 10 10.56 -17.84 11.27
CA TYR A 10 9.22 -17.73 10.73
C TYR A 10 9.33 -17.18 9.30
N TYR A 11 8.93 -17.99 8.32
CA TYR A 11 8.84 -17.57 6.93
C TYR A 11 7.44 -17.86 6.41
N ARG A 12 6.83 -16.87 5.76
CA ARG A 12 5.53 -16.98 5.10
C ARG A 12 5.56 -16.11 3.85
N SER A 13 5.05 -16.66 2.75
CA SER A 13 4.81 -15.93 1.51
C SER A 13 3.37 -16.13 1.08
N ILE A 14 2.68 -15.03 0.78
CA ILE A 14 1.30 -15.03 0.31
C ILE A 14 1.20 -13.99 -0.80
N PRO A 15 0.78 -14.36 -2.02
CA PRO A 15 0.51 -13.37 -3.05
C PRO A 15 -0.69 -12.50 -2.65
N ILE A 16 -0.56 -11.17 -2.82
CA ILE A 16 -1.67 -10.24 -2.57
C ILE A 16 -2.75 -10.38 -3.66
N PHE A 17 -2.31 -10.62 -4.90
CA PHE A 17 -3.17 -10.82 -6.07
C PHE A 17 -2.43 -11.68 -7.11
N PRO A 18 -3.15 -12.37 -8.01
CA PRO A 18 -2.51 -13.07 -9.13
C PRO A 18 -1.86 -12.09 -10.10
N TYR A 19 -1.01 -12.60 -10.99
CA TYR A 19 -0.38 -11.81 -12.05
C TYR A 19 -1.39 -10.93 -12.79
N ILE A 20 -0.98 -9.70 -13.08
CA ILE A 20 -1.75 -8.72 -13.85
C ILE A 20 -0.89 -8.13 -14.97
N LYS A 21 -1.54 -7.65 -16.02
CA LYS A 21 -0.87 -6.94 -17.12
C LYS A 21 -0.47 -5.51 -16.76
N LYS A 22 -1.22 -4.86 -15.86
CA LYS A 22 -0.93 -3.50 -15.41
C LYS A 22 0.34 -3.49 -14.57
N HIS A 23 1.09 -2.41 -14.68
CA HIS A 23 2.26 -2.15 -13.86
C HIS A 23 1.83 -1.97 -12.40
N ALA A 24 2.59 -2.55 -11.46
CA ALA A 24 2.37 -2.43 -10.03
C ALA A 24 3.72 -2.30 -9.32
N HIS A 25 3.92 -1.22 -8.57
CA HIS A 25 5.23 -0.85 -8.02
C HIS A 25 5.08 0.04 -6.76
N ALA A 26 6.22 0.30 -6.09
CA ALA A 26 6.36 1.00 -4.82
C ALA A 26 5.32 0.60 -3.75
N SER A 27 5.41 -0.65 -3.30
CA SER A 27 4.51 -1.14 -2.26
C SER A 27 4.89 -0.64 -0.87
N THR A 28 3.89 -0.55 0.00
CA THR A 28 4.00 -0.27 1.43
C THR A 28 3.07 -1.22 2.20
N ILE A 29 3.36 -1.47 3.46
CA ILE A 29 2.57 -2.36 4.32
C ILE A 29 2.65 -1.89 5.78
N VAL A 30 1.55 -2.01 6.51
CA VAL A 30 1.47 -1.71 7.94
C VAL A 30 0.62 -2.77 8.66
N GLU A 31 0.94 -3.03 9.92
CA GLU A 31 0.09 -3.79 10.83
C GLU A 31 -0.91 -2.84 11.51
N LEU A 32 -2.21 -3.15 11.42
CA LEU A 32 -3.29 -2.41 12.06
C LEU A 32 -3.43 -2.84 13.53
N SER A 33 -4.04 -1.99 14.36
CA SER A 33 -4.25 -2.26 15.79
C SER A 33 -5.03 -3.55 16.11
N ASN A 34 -5.82 -4.05 15.15
CA ASN A 34 -6.53 -5.33 15.27
C ASN A 34 -5.70 -6.55 14.81
N GLY A 35 -4.42 -6.35 14.46
CA GLY A 35 -3.47 -7.34 13.96
C GLY A 35 -3.68 -7.77 12.51
N ASP A 36 -4.50 -7.03 11.75
CA ASP A 36 -4.58 -7.19 10.30
C ASP A 36 -3.38 -6.51 9.63
N LEU A 37 -2.99 -6.97 8.45
CA LEU A 37 -2.05 -6.23 7.61
C LEU A 37 -2.82 -5.47 6.53
N LEU A 38 -2.43 -4.23 6.29
CA LEU A 38 -2.89 -3.42 5.17
C LEU A 38 -1.69 -3.11 4.29
N SER A 39 -1.79 -3.41 2.99
CA SER A 39 -0.78 -3.04 2.00
C SER A 39 -1.37 -2.13 0.94
N ALA A 40 -0.55 -1.22 0.43
CA ALA A 40 -0.85 -0.34 -0.69
C ALA A 40 0.29 -0.35 -1.71
N TRP A 41 -0.02 -0.03 -2.97
CA TRP A 41 0.92 0.12 -4.09
C TRP A 41 0.26 1.00 -5.14
N PHE A 42 1.03 1.56 -6.07
CA PHE A 42 0.43 2.20 -7.24
C PHE A 42 0.27 1.19 -8.38
N GLN A 43 -0.78 1.34 -9.17
CA GLN A 43 -1.10 0.42 -10.27
C GLN A 43 -1.72 1.15 -11.46
N GLY A 44 -1.21 0.92 -12.66
CA GLY A 44 -1.71 1.56 -13.89
C GLY A 44 -1.05 1.01 -15.16
N SER A 45 -1.20 1.72 -16.27
CA SER A 45 -0.55 1.36 -17.54
C SER A 45 0.94 1.71 -17.58
N GLY A 46 1.44 2.45 -16.58
CA GLY A 46 2.85 2.80 -16.42
C GLY A 46 3.11 3.53 -15.10
N GLU A 47 3.96 4.55 -15.16
CA GLU A 47 4.26 5.47 -14.05
C GLU A 47 3.84 6.90 -14.45
N ARG A 48 4.73 7.90 -14.34
CA ARG A 48 4.41 9.33 -14.55
C ARG A 48 3.78 9.73 -15.88
N GLN A 49 3.93 8.93 -16.94
CA GLN A 49 3.41 9.25 -18.28
C GLN A 49 1.98 8.70 -18.50
N ALA A 50 1.45 7.94 -17.55
CA ALA A 50 0.14 7.30 -17.67
C ALA A 50 -0.87 7.98 -16.74
N ASP A 51 -2.02 8.34 -17.28
CA ASP A 51 -3.08 9.05 -16.52
C ASP A 51 -4.05 8.10 -15.81
N ASP A 52 -3.77 6.79 -15.85
CA ASP A 52 -4.59 5.72 -15.25
C ASP A 52 -3.90 5.02 -14.07
N VAL A 53 -2.93 5.68 -13.43
CA VAL A 53 -2.21 5.16 -12.27
C VAL A 53 -2.87 5.62 -10.98
N LEU A 54 -3.33 4.66 -10.20
CA LEU A 54 -4.04 4.88 -8.94
C LEU A 54 -3.40 4.10 -7.79
N ILE A 55 -3.63 4.55 -6.56
CA ILE A 55 -3.19 3.84 -5.35
C ILE A 55 -4.19 2.73 -5.05
N MET A 56 -3.74 1.49 -5.14
CA MET A 56 -4.50 0.29 -4.81
C MET A 56 -4.11 -0.22 -3.43
N GLY A 57 -5.04 -0.92 -2.77
CA GLY A 57 -4.82 -1.55 -1.48
C GLY A 57 -5.48 -2.91 -1.36
N SER A 58 -4.99 -3.69 -0.40
CA SER A 58 -5.60 -4.94 0.03
C SER A 58 -5.31 -5.20 1.50
N ARG A 59 -6.19 -5.96 2.17
CA ARG A 59 -6.11 -6.26 3.60
C ARG A 59 -5.99 -7.77 3.84
N LEU A 60 -4.98 -8.17 4.61
CA LEU A 60 -4.87 -9.53 5.16
C LEU A 60 -5.42 -9.50 6.58
N ARG A 61 -6.57 -10.15 6.80
CA ARG A 61 -7.12 -10.25 8.16
C ARG A 61 -6.26 -11.16 9.02
N LYS A 62 -6.12 -10.84 10.31
CA LYS A 62 -5.39 -11.62 11.30
C LYS A 62 -5.82 -13.09 11.25
N GLY A 63 -4.83 -13.98 11.17
CA GLY A 63 -5.04 -15.43 11.09
C GLY A 63 -5.54 -15.95 9.73
N LYS A 64 -5.76 -15.10 8.73
CA LYS A 64 -6.10 -15.53 7.36
C LYS A 64 -4.85 -15.85 6.54
N SER A 65 -5.07 -16.58 5.45
CA SER A 65 -4.06 -16.97 4.46
C SER A 65 -4.24 -16.35 3.10
N GLU A 66 -5.23 -15.46 2.97
CA GLU A 66 -5.57 -14.83 1.71
C GLU A 66 -5.86 -13.35 1.95
N TRP A 67 -5.33 -12.52 1.07
CA TRP A 67 -5.60 -11.09 1.03
C TRP A 67 -7.02 -10.84 0.50
N SER A 68 -7.64 -9.75 0.93
CA SER A 68 -8.94 -9.34 0.42
C SER A 68 -8.88 -9.02 -1.08
N LYS A 69 -10.06 -8.88 -1.70
CA LYS A 69 -10.14 -8.21 -3.00
C LYS A 69 -9.48 -6.84 -2.91
N ARG A 70 -8.74 -6.47 -3.96
CA ARG A 70 -8.09 -5.16 -4.08
C ARG A 70 -9.13 -4.06 -4.15
N PHE A 71 -8.83 -2.89 -3.59
CA PHE A 71 -9.69 -1.72 -3.61
C PHE A 71 -8.87 -0.45 -3.86
N VAL A 72 -9.51 0.60 -4.36
CA VAL A 72 -8.87 1.90 -4.57
C VAL A 72 -8.69 2.60 -3.22
N MET A 73 -7.48 3.05 -2.93
CA MET A 73 -7.14 3.85 -1.75
C MET A 73 -7.02 5.34 -2.07
N ALA A 74 -6.56 5.70 -3.26
CA ALA A 74 -6.55 7.06 -3.77
C ALA A 74 -6.54 7.05 -5.30
N ASP A 75 -7.18 8.07 -5.88
CA ASP A 75 -7.29 8.30 -7.31
C ASP A 75 -7.61 9.78 -7.54
N VAL A 76 -6.65 10.54 -8.05
CA VAL A 76 -6.83 11.88 -8.60
C VAL A 76 -7.12 11.73 -10.10
N PRO A 77 -8.37 11.94 -10.54
CA PRO A 77 -8.76 11.63 -11.91
C PRO A 77 -7.90 12.35 -12.96
N GLY A 78 -7.34 11.57 -13.88
CA GLY A 78 -6.54 12.09 -15.00
C GLY A 78 -5.08 12.39 -14.65
N PHE A 79 -4.61 12.01 -13.46
CA PHE A 79 -3.21 12.16 -13.07
C PHE A 79 -2.67 10.88 -12.42
N PRO A 80 -1.38 10.55 -12.62
CA PRO A 80 -0.79 9.41 -11.95
C PRO A 80 -0.54 9.69 -10.47
N ASP A 81 -1.18 8.89 -9.60
CA ASP A 81 -0.87 8.81 -8.17
C ASP A 81 0.16 7.71 -7.91
N ILE A 82 1.28 8.05 -7.28
CA ILE A 82 2.37 7.09 -7.07
C ILE A 82 3.01 7.17 -5.68
N ASN A 83 3.87 6.19 -5.40
CA ASN A 83 4.72 6.08 -4.22
C ASN A 83 3.96 6.25 -2.88
N PRO A 84 2.95 5.40 -2.62
CA PRO A 84 2.22 5.44 -1.37
C PRO A 84 3.08 5.00 -0.19
N VAL A 85 2.90 5.67 0.95
CA VAL A 85 3.48 5.32 2.24
C VAL A 85 2.36 5.23 3.28
N LEU A 86 2.28 4.08 3.95
CA LEU A 86 1.38 3.85 5.07
C LEU A 86 2.18 3.91 6.39
N PHE A 87 1.67 4.64 7.37
CA PHE A 87 2.24 4.66 8.73
C PHE A 87 1.19 5.10 9.76
N PHE A 88 1.45 4.80 11.03
CA PHE A 88 0.67 5.34 12.15
C PHE A 88 1.37 6.56 12.74
N ASP A 89 0.61 7.58 13.13
CA ASP A 89 1.13 8.67 13.96
C ASP A 89 1.03 8.37 15.46
N THR A 90 1.46 9.31 16.29
CA THR A 90 1.44 9.18 17.75
C THR A 90 0.04 9.23 18.37
N GLN A 91 -1.01 9.40 17.56
CA GLN A 91 -2.41 9.40 17.98
C GLN A 91 -3.14 8.14 17.47
N ASP A 92 -2.40 7.10 17.05
CA ASP A 92 -2.91 5.86 16.47
C ASP A 92 -3.79 6.06 15.22
N ARG A 93 -3.57 7.17 14.50
CA ARG A 93 -4.25 7.40 13.21
C ARG A 93 -3.42 6.84 12.09
N LEU A 94 -4.05 6.11 11.18
CA LEU A 94 -3.42 5.59 9.98
C LEU A 94 -3.32 6.71 8.94
N TRP A 95 -2.10 6.97 8.46
CA TRP A 95 -1.80 7.86 7.37
C TRP A 95 -1.59 7.07 6.08
N LEU A 96 -2.12 7.58 4.99
CA LEU A 96 -1.67 7.31 3.63
C LEU A 96 -1.13 8.61 3.07
N VAL A 97 0.14 8.65 2.72
CA VAL A 97 0.79 9.76 2.01
C VAL A 97 1.22 9.25 0.64
N TRP A 98 1.01 10.03 -0.41
CA TRP A 98 1.46 9.72 -1.77
C TRP A 98 1.71 11.03 -2.50
N TYR A 99 2.11 10.99 -3.76
CA TYR A 99 2.11 12.20 -4.57
C TYR A 99 1.48 11.97 -5.94
N THR A 100 0.81 13.01 -6.43
CA THR A 100 0.20 13.07 -7.75
C THR A 100 1.16 13.79 -8.69
N VAL A 101 1.55 13.16 -9.79
CA VAL A 101 2.46 13.80 -10.76
C VAL A 101 1.67 14.71 -11.68
N ILE A 102 2.01 15.98 -11.69
CA ILE A 102 1.41 16.97 -12.62
C ILE A 102 2.27 17.03 -13.89
N ALA A 103 1.68 17.41 -15.02
CA ALA A 103 2.39 17.64 -16.30
C ALA A 103 3.37 16.51 -16.72
N HIS A 104 3.15 15.28 -16.22
CA HIS A 104 4.06 14.15 -16.34
C HIS A 104 5.52 14.43 -15.90
N GLN A 105 5.76 15.39 -15.01
CA GLN A 105 7.09 15.82 -14.53
C GLN A 105 7.23 15.64 -13.02
N TRP A 106 8.26 14.92 -12.58
CA TRP A 106 8.47 14.56 -11.18
C TRP A 106 8.54 15.77 -10.25
N ASP A 107 9.23 16.81 -10.67
CA ASP A 107 9.44 18.06 -9.93
C ASP A 107 8.16 18.89 -9.73
N THR A 108 7.11 18.61 -10.51
CA THR A 108 5.80 19.28 -10.37
C THR A 108 4.81 18.49 -9.52
N SER A 109 5.25 17.40 -8.89
CA SER A 109 4.38 16.53 -8.10
C SER A 109 3.78 17.24 -6.90
N LEU A 110 2.51 16.98 -6.62
CA LEU A 110 1.81 17.48 -5.45
C LEU A 110 1.75 16.39 -4.39
N LEU A 111 2.21 16.70 -3.17
CA LEU A 111 2.11 15.80 -2.04
C LEU A 111 0.66 15.73 -1.54
N MET A 112 0.15 14.51 -1.40
CA MET A 112 -1.22 14.23 -1.02
C MET A 112 -1.25 13.33 0.22
N TYR A 113 -2.33 13.44 1.01
CA TYR A 113 -2.49 12.58 2.18
C TYR A 113 -3.96 12.29 2.51
N ARG A 114 -4.17 11.19 3.23
CA ARG A 114 -5.42 10.82 3.90
C ARG A 114 -5.10 10.30 5.29
N ILE A 115 -5.99 10.56 6.23
CA ILE A 115 -5.88 10.11 7.62
C ILE A 115 -7.15 9.30 7.94
N SER A 116 -7.01 8.16 8.60
CA SER A 116 -8.16 7.42 9.11
C SER A 116 -8.90 8.26 10.15
N LYS A 117 -10.23 8.13 10.18
CA LYS A 117 -11.05 8.72 11.23
C LYS A 117 -10.82 8.02 12.57
#